data_AF-A0A2V8XFW7-F1
#
_entry.id   AF-A0A2V8XFW7-F1
#
_cell.length_a   1.000
_cell.length_b   1.000
_cell.length_c   1.000
_cell.angle_alpha   90.00
_cell.angle_beta   90.00
_cell.angle_gamma   90.00
#
_symmetry.space_group_name_H-M   'P 1'
#
loop_
_entity.id
_entity.type
_entity.pdbx_description
1 polymer ?
#
loop_
_entity_poly.entity_id
_entity_poly.type
_entity_poly.pdbx_seq_one_letter_code
_entity_poly.pdbx_strand_id
1 'polypeptide(L)'
;MRNPFSYILCLFLGSGLLAGAAEAQFKNGSQPTELNIPRVSQCGAVTQRIGLTDINISYHRPTVGGREIWDKVVPYGKVWRAGANENTTIQFADDVSVEGKPLAAGTYGLHMIPD
;
A
#
# COMPACT_ATOMS: atom_id res chain seq x y z
N MET A 1 46.76 -6.99 44.78
CA MET A 1 47.28 -5.89 43.94
C MET A 1 46.12 -4.97 43.57
N ARG A 2 46.24 -3.70 43.99
CA ARG A 2 45.56 -2.44 43.59
C ARG A 2 44.30 -2.48 42.69
N ASN A 3 43.17 -2.22 43.35
CA ASN A 3 42.11 -1.20 43.20
C ASN A 3 41.61 -0.70 41.82
N PRO A 4 40.29 -0.34 41.73
CA PRO A 4 39.55 0.03 40.53
C PRO A 4 39.47 1.55 40.32
N PHE A 5 39.60 2.08 39.10
CA PHE A 5 39.17 3.43 38.69
C PHE A 5 39.53 3.66 37.21
N SER A 6 38.56 3.76 36.30
CA SER A 6 38.77 4.44 35.01
C SER A 6 37.46 4.99 34.46
N TYR A 7 37.12 6.17 34.95
CA TYR A 7 36.25 7.15 34.30
C TYR A 7 36.99 7.77 33.12
N ILE A 8 36.42 7.77 31.91
CA ILE A 8 36.69 8.82 30.92
C ILE A 8 35.36 9.27 30.29
N LEU A 9 34.89 10.37 30.84
CA LEU A 9 33.89 11.31 30.36
C LEU A 9 34.47 12.05 29.14
N CYS A 10 33.92 11.82 27.94
CA CYS A 10 34.32 12.56 26.74
C CYS A 10 33.41 13.78 26.55
N LEU A 11 33.85 14.92 27.09
CA LEU A 11 33.30 16.26 26.87
C LEU A 11 33.62 16.72 25.44
N PHE A 12 32.60 16.83 24.57
CA PHE A 12 32.73 17.57 23.31
C PHE A 12 32.46 19.06 23.56
N LEU A 13 33.53 19.82 23.81
CA LEU A 13 33.58 21.27 23.71
C LEU A 13 34.12 21.63 22.30
N GLY A 14 33.20 21.83 21.36
CA GLY A 14 33.49 22.29 20.00
C GLY A 14 32.86 23.66 19.76
N SER A 15 33.57 24.70 20.19
CA SER A 15 33.29 26.10 19.91
C SER A 15 33.34 26.38 18.41
N GLY A 16 32.39 27.16 17.87
CA GLY A 16 32.43 27.56 16.46
C GLY A 16 31.12 28.08 15.91
N LEU A 17 30.50 29.07 16.56
CA LEU A 17 29.45 29.88 15.95
C LEU A 17 30.10 30.80 14.91
N LEU A 18 30.36 30.27 13.72
CA LEU A 18 30.74 31.04 12.54
C LEU A 18 29.46 31.51 11.84
N ALA A 19 29.21 32.81 11.97
CA ALA A 19 28.30 33.54 11.11
C ALA A 19 28.86 33.51 9.67
N GLY A 20 28.35 32.58 8.86
CA GLY A 20 28.42 32.63 7.40
C GLY A 20 27.05 33.00 6.89
N ALA A 21 26.98 33.99 6.00
CA ALA A 21 25.76 34.46 5.37
C ALA A 21 24.89 33.29 4.90
N ALA A 22 23.60 33.31 5.27
CA ALA A 22 22.59 32.47 4.65
C ALA A 22 22.43 32.93 3.19
N GLU A 23 23.32 32.47 2.32
CA GLU A 23 23.06 32.49 0.90
C GLU A 23 21.89 31.52 0.70
N ALA A 24 20.73 32.08 0.37
CA ALA A 24 19.58 31.31 -0.06
C ALA A 24 20.03 30.46 -1.26
N GLN A 25 20.28 29.17 -1.03
CA GLN A 25 20.47 28.20 -2.08
C GLN A 25 19.15 28.13 -2.85
N PHE A 26 19.06 28.88 -3.95
CA PHE A 26 18.03 28.69 -4.94
C PHE A 26 18.01 27.20 -5.29
N LYS A 27 16.91 26.52 -4.95
CA LYS A 27 16.66 25.12 -5.33
C LYS A 27 16.74 25.08 -6.85
N ASN A 28 17.88 24.60 -7.35
CA ASN A 28 18.18 24.48 -8.76
C ASN A 28 17.04 23.69 -9.44
N GLY A 29 16.45 24.29 -10.47
CA GLY A 29 15.21 23.88 -11.13
C GLY A 29 15.37 22.64 -12.02
N SER A 30 15.83 21.54 -11.44
CA SER A 30 16.02 20.26 -12.14
C SER A 30 15.52 19.09 -11.30
N GLN A 31 14.35 19.23 -10.68
CA GLN A 31 13.58 18.05 -10.31
C GLN A 31 12.81 17.59 -11.55
N PRO A 32 12.94 16.33 -12.00
CA PRO A 32 12.08 15.81 -13.03
C PRO A 32 10.64 15.96 -12.55
N THR A 33 9.81 16.66 -13.31
CA THR A 33 8.37 16.65 -13.06
C THR A 33 7.90 15.23 -13.34
N GLU A 34 7.72 14.45 -12.28
CA GLU A 34 7.08 13.14 -12.38
C GLU A 34 5.63 13.37 -12.80
N LEU A 35 5.35 13.14 -14.08
CA LEU A 35 4.00 13.27 -14.61
C LEU A 35 3.16 12.13 -14.01
N ASN A 36 2.14 12.49 -13.23
CA ASN A 36 1.14 11.54 -12.76
C ASN A 36 0.21 11.17 -13.94
N ILE A 37 0.55 10.09 -14.62
CA ILE A 37 -0.22 9.58 -15.76
C ILE A 37 -1.33 8.67 -15.20
N PRO A 38 -2.61 8.86 -15.61
CA PRO A 38 -3.69 8.00 -15.17
C PRO A 38 -3.44 6.55 -15.59
N ARG A 39 -3.68 5.60 -14.68
CA ARG A 39 -3.64 4.17 -15.02
C ARG A 39 -4.74 3.81 -16.01
N VAL A 40 -4.46 2.81 -16.85
CA VAL A 40 -5.41 2.29 -17.84
C VAL A 40 -6.65 1.68 -17.17
N SER A 41 -6.47 0.89 -16.11
CA SER A 41 -7.57 0.31 -15.34
C SER A 41 -7.86 1.17 -14.12
N GLN A 42 -9.08 1.71 -14.05
CA GLN A 42 -9.50 2.59 -12.97
C GLN A 42 -9.69 1.82 -11.66
N CYS A 43 -9.26 2.43 -10.56
CA CYS A 43 -9.55 1.95 -9.20
C CYS A 43 -10.98 2.34 -8.81
N GLY A 44 -11.70 1.43 -8.18
CA GLY A 44 -12.98 1.66 -7.56
C GLY A 44 -13.00 1.09 -6.15
N ALA A 45 -13.72 1.77 -5.26
CA ALA A 45 -13.97 1.28 -3.92
C ALA A 45 -15.46 1.40 -3.60
N VAL A 46 -15.99 0.44 -2.84
CA VAL A 46 -17.35 0.47 -2.30
C VAL A 46 -17.25 0.18 -0.82
N THR A 47 -17.76 1.10 0.00
CA THR A 47 -17.89 0.91 1.44
C THR A 47 -19.36 0.81 1.78
N GLN A 48 -19.71 -0.21 2.55
CA GLN A 48 -21.06 -0.40 3.06
C GLN A 48 -21.01 -0.82 4.52
N ARG A 49 -21.86 -0.20 5.33
CA ARG A 49 -22.09 -0.62 6.70
C ARG A 49 -23.24 -1.62 6.76
N ILE A 50 -23.03 -2.77 7.40
CA ILE A 50 -24.05 -3.77 7.67
C ILE A 50 -24.15 -3.94 9.18
N GLY A 51 -25.30 -3.55 9.75
CA GLY A 51 -25.44 -3.44 11.21
C GLY A 51 -24.50 -2.37 11.76
N LEU A 52 -23.46 -2.81 12.48
CA LEU A 52 -22.42 -1.94 13.04
C LEU A 52 -21.07 -2.11 12.34
N THR A 53 -20.91 -3.11 11.48
CA THR A 53 -19.64 -3.47 10.86
C THR A 53 -19.51 -2.81 9.49
N ASP A 54 -18.37 -2.16 9.25
CA ASP A 54 -18.01 -1.61 7.96
C ASP A 54 -17.31 -2.66 7.08
N ILE A 55 -17.76 -2.75 5.83
CA ILE A 55 -17.19 -3.62 4.81
C ILE A 55 -16.71 -2.74 3.67
N ASN A 56 -15.43 -2.87 3.31
CA ASN A 56 -14.82 -2.15 2.21
C ASN A 56 -14.35 -3.12 1.12
N ILE A 57 -14.76 -2.86 -0.12
CA ILE A 57 -14.34 -3.62 -1.29
C ILE A 57 -13.54 -2.69 -2.19
N SER A 58 -12.27 -3.00 -2.41
CA SER A 58 -11.40 -2.31 -3.36
C SER A 58 -11.16 -3.19 -4.59
N TYR A 59 -11.37 -2.65 -5.78
CA TYR A 59 -11.26 -3.39 -7.03
C TYR A 59 -10.79 -2.52 -8.19
N HIS A 60 -10.19 -3.15 -9.19
CA HIS A 60 -9.75 -2.50 -10.41
C HIS A 60 -10.58 -2.97 -11.60
N ARG A 61 -11.26 -2.04 -12.26
CA ARG A 61 -12.16 -2.35 -13.38
C ARG A 61 -11.34 -2.61 -14.65
N PRO A 62 -11.42 -3.80 -15.26
CA PRO A 62 -10.70 -4.09 -16.49
C PRO A 62 -11.33 -3.35 -17.67
N THR A 63 -10.52 -2.58 -18.40
CA THR A 63 -10.92 -2.00 -19.67
C THR A 63 -10.71 -3.02 -20.77
N VAL A 64 -11.77 -3.39 -21.50
CA VAL A 64 -11.72 -4.33 -22.63
C VAL A 64 -11.16 -3.60 -23.85
N GLY A 65 -9.87 -3.28 -23.82
CA GLY A 65 -9.17 -2.54 -24.88
C GLY A 65 -8.87 -3.40 -26.11
N GLY A 66 -9.89 -4.07 -26.68
CA GLY A 66 -9.76 -4.92 -27.87
C GLY A 66 -8.96 -6.22 -27.68
N ARG A 67 -8.66 -6.57 -26.43
CA ARG A 67 -7.92 -7.78 -26.03
C ARG A 67 -8.89 -8.91 -25.72
N GLU A 68 -8.55 -10.13 -26.13
CA GLU A 68 -9.23 -11.34 -25.68
C GLU A 68 -9.01 -11.52 -24.18
N ILE A 69 -10.09 -11.42 -23.40
CA ILE A 69 -10.08 -11.48 -21.93
C ILE A 69 -10.18 -12.94 -21.46
N TRP A 70 -11.14 -13.66 -22.02
CA TRP A 70 -11.39 -15.07 -21.76
C TRP A 70 -10.26 -15.92 -22.37
N ASP A 71 -9.94 -17.05 -21.74
CA ASP A 71 -8.84 -17.97 -22.08
C ASP A 71 -7.40 -17.44 -21.93
N LYS A 72 -7.19 -16.12 -21.96
CA LYS A 72 -5.85 -15.51 -21.87
C LYS A 72 -5.58 -14.83 -20.53
N VAL A 73 -6.46 -13.89 -20.14
CA VAL A 73 -6.32 -13.12 -18.90
C VAL A 73 -7.09 -13.80 -17.77
N VAL A 74 -8.24 -14.39 -18.12
CA VAL A 74 -9.09 -15.16 -17.23
C VAL A 74 -8.98 -16.63 -17.63
N PRO A 75 -8.28 -17.47 -16.86
CA PRO A 75 -8.11 -18.88 -17.18
C PRO A 75 -9.31 -19.70 -16.69
N TYR A 76 -9.93 -20.50 -17.56
CA TYR A 76 -10.94 -21.48 -17.17
C TYR A 76 -10.34 -22.66 -16.39
N GLY A 77 -11.10 -23.17 -15.41
CA GLY A 77 -10.72 -24.31 -14.58
C GLY A 77 -9.48 -24.09 -13.70
N LYS A 78 -9.00 -22.85 -13.58
CA LYS A 78 -7.83 -22.49 -12.75
C LYS A 78 -8.16 -21.31 -11.84
N VAL A 79 -7.47 -21.27 -10.70
CA VAL A 79 -7.56 -20.16 -9.76
C VAL A 79 -7.07 -18.88 -10.42
N TRP A 80 -7.93 -17.86 -10.40
CA TRP A 80 -7.69 -16.53 -10.92
C TRP A 80 -7.84 -15.50 -9.80
N ARG A 81 -6.84 -14.60 -9.68
CA ARG A 81 -6.92 -13.42 -8.81
C ARG A 81 -7.85 -12.40 -9.47
N ALA A 82 -8.97 -12.10 -8.83
CA ALA A 82 -9.97 -11.22 -9.40
C ALA A 82 -9.44 -9.78 -9.44
N GLY A 83 -9.32 -9.17 -10.63
CA GLY A 83 -8.92 -7.76 -10.76
C GLY A 83 -8.00 -7.50 -11.94
N ALA A 84 -7.99 -6.25 -12.41
CA ALA A 84 -7.26 -5.87 -13.62
C ALA A 84 -5.77 -5.54 -13.36
N ASN A 85 -5.47 -4.88 -12.24
CA ASN A 85 -4.12 -4.45 -11.87
C ASN A 85 -3.72 -5.13 -10.55
N GLU A 86 -4.31 -4.68 -9.44
CA GLU A 86 -4.22 -5.28 -8.13
C GLU A 86 -5.37 -6.29 -7.90
N ASN A 87 -5.16 -7.20 -6.94
CA ASN A 87 -6.21 -8.13 -6.53
C ASN A 87 -7.37 -7.37 -5.87
N THR A 88 -8.59 -7.79 -6.15
CA THR A 88 -9.78 -7.29 -5.47
C THR A 88 -9.70 -7.71 -4.02
N THR A 89 -9.78 -6.73 -3.12
CA THR A 89 -9.72 -6.98 -1.69
C THR A 89 -11.06 -6.66 -1.04
N ILE A 90 -11.41 -7.46 -0.05
CA ILE A 90 -12.56 -7.26 0.82
C ILE A 90 -12.01 -7.12 2.23
N GLN A 91 -12.36 -6.04 2.91
CA GLN A 91 -11.93 -5.76 4.26
C GLN A 91 -13.14 -5.69 5.18
N PHE A 92 -13.03 -6.42 6.29
CA PHE A 92 -14.04 -6.45 7.36
C PHE A 92 -13.47 -5.75 8.60
N ALA A 93 -14.22 -4.80 9.14
CA ALA A 93 -13.83 -4.08 10.36
C ALA A 93 -13.91 -4.97 11.62
N ASP A 94 -14.84 -5.93 11.64
CA ASP A 94 -15.10 -6.85 12.75
C ASP A 94 -15.08 -8.31 12.26
N ASP A 95 -15.10 -9.26 13.21
CA ASP A 95 -15.28 -10.67 12.91
C ASP A 95 -16.66 -10.92 12.27
N VAL A 96 -16.68 -11.65 11.16
CA VAL A 96 -17.88 -11.92 10.37
C VAL A 96 -18.08 -13.42 10.12
N SER A 97 -19.23 -13.79 9.58
CA SER A 97 -19.48 -15.14 9.07
C SER A 97 -19.72 -15.08 7.56
N VAL A 98 -19.00 -15.91 6.81
CA VAL A 98 -19.16 -16.07 5.36
C VAL A 98 -19.57 -17.51 5.09
N GLU A 99 -20.74 -17.70 4.48
CA GLU A 99 -21.34 -19.03 4.27
C GLU A 99 -21.45 -19.87 5.55
N GLY A 100 -21.74 -19.22 6.68
CA GLY A 100 -21.84 -19.88 7.99
C GLY A 100 -20.49 -20.21 8.65
N LYS A 101 -19.36 -19.90 8.01
CA LYS A 101 -18.01 -20.11 8.57
C LYS A 101 -17.50 -18.83 9.21
N PRO A 102 -16.93 -18.89 10.44
CA PRO A 102 -16.36 -17.72 11.08
C PRO A 102 -15.12 -17.24 10.32
N LEU A 103 -14.99 -15.93 10.18
CA LEU A 103 -13.89 -15.23 9.53
C LEU A 103 -13.50 -14.04 10.40
N ALA A 104 -12.24 -13.94 10.78
CA ALA A 104 -11.76 -12.85 11.62
C ALA A 104 -11.81 -11.50 10.87
N ALA A 105 -11.79 -10.40 11.62
CA ALA A 105 -11.57 -9.07 11.06
C ALA A 105 -10.25 -9.03 10.28
N GLY A 106 -10.25 -8.42 9.10
CA GLY A 106 -9.05 -8.36 8.27
C GLY A 106 -9.32 -8.11 6.80
N THR A 107 -8.24 -8.12 6.02
CA THR A 107 -8.26 -7.95 4.56
C THR A 107 -8.07 -9.28 3.86
N TYR A 108 -8.99 -9.61 2.98
CA TYR A 108 -9.01 -10.85 2.23
C TYR A 108 -8.96 -10.56 0.72
N GLY A 109 -8.30 -11.45 -0.02
CA GLY A 109 -8.19 -11.35 -1.48
C GLY A 109 -9.18 -12.24 -2.20
N LEU A 110 -9.95 -11.68 -3.12
CA LEU A 110 -10.93 -12.42 -3.91
C LEU A 110 -10.27 -13.25 -5.01
N HIS A 111 -10.49 -14.56 -4.98
CA HIS A 111 -10.04 -15.49 -6.01
C HIS A 111 -11.24 -16.25 -6.56
N MET A 112 -11.22 -16.52 -7.86
CA MET A 112 -12.32 -17.17 -8.57
C MET A 112 -11.79 -18.30 -9.45
N ILE A 113 -12.63 -19.30 -9.72
CA ILE A 113 -12.36 -20.36 -10.70
C ILE A 113 -13.54 -20.33 -11.68
N PRO A 114 -13.36 -19.80 -12.90
CA PRO A 114 -14.42 -19.78 -13.90
C PRO A 114 -14.52 -21.14 -14.60
N ASP A 115 -15.75 -21.60 -14.82
CA ASP A 115 -16.11 -22.85 -15.52
C ASP A 115 -16.52 -22.61 -16.98
#